data_AF-A0A2E5JVA0-F1
#
_entry.id   AF-A0A2E5JVA0-F1
#
_cell.length_a   1.000
_cell.length_b   1.000
_cell.length_c   1.000
_cell.angle_alpha   90.00
_cell.angle_beta   90.00
_cell.angle_gamma   90.00
#
_symmetry.space_group_name_H-M   'P 1'
#
loop_
_entity.id
_entity.type
_entity.pdbx_description
1 polymer ?
#
loop_
_entity_poly.entity_id
_entity_poly.type
_entity_poly.pdbx_seq_one_letter_code
_entity_poly.pdbx_strand_id
1 'polypeptide(L)'
;YMIKTFSVNVIILLIMVFVLIIGCSSESETSKYNCDHISYPGAGICIPKAPPIITCDDIEFTHFTVFPPDPHGFDPDGNGVGCEDEDYSAR
;
A
#
# COMPACT_ATOMS: atom_id res chain seq x y z
N TYR A 1 33.39 -19.68 -36.09
CA TYR A 1 33.43 -19.64 -34.62
C TYR A 1 33.79 -18.26 -34.08
N MET A 2 34.90 -17.62 -34.54
CA MET A 2 35.33 -16.28 -34.07
C MET A 2 34.28 -15.15 -34.25
N ILE A 3 33.54 -15.10 -35.36
CA ILE A 3 32.51 -14.07 -35.62
C ILE A 3 31.24 -14.29 -34.77
N LYS A 4 30.91 -15.57 -34.49
CA LYS A 4 29.77 -15.94 -33.63
C LYS A 4 30.07 -15.57 -32.18
N THR A 5 31.25 -15.94 -31.66
CA THR A 5 31.69 -15.60 -30.31
C THR A 5 31.86 -14.10 -30.09
N PHE A 6 32.33 -13.37 -31.10
CA PHE A 6 32.43 -11.90 -31.06
C PHE A 6 31.05 -11.26 -30.92
N SER A 7 30.07 -11.73 -31.71
CA SER A 7 28.70 -11.22 -31.65
C SER A 7 28.00 -11.56 -30.33
N VAL A 8 28.09 -12.79 -29.82
CA VAL A 8 27.47 -13.12 -28.50
C VAL A 8 28.14 -12.41 -27.32
N ASN A 9 29.47 -12.34 -27.25
CA ASN A 9 30.14 -11.65 -26.14
C ASN A 9 29.86 -10.15 -26.16
N VAL A 10 29.80 -9.53 -27.34
CA VAL A 10 29.41 -8.12 -27.50
C VAL A 10 27.95 -7.90 -27.11
N ILE A 11 27.03 -8.78 -27.54
CA ILE A 11 25.61 -8.69 -27.17
C ILE A 11 25.42 -8.86 -25.66
N ILE A 12 26.11 -9.80 -25.02
CA ILE A 12 26.04 -10.00 -23.56
C ILE A 12 26.56 -8.77 -22.82
N LEU A 13 27.65 -8.17 -23.28
CA LEU A 13 28.22 -6.97 -22.67
C LEU A 13 27.30 -5.75 -22.86
N LEU A 14 26.65 -5.63 -24.02
CA LEU A 14 25.64 -4.59 -24.27
C LEU A 14 24.38 -4.79 -23.43
N ILE A 15 23.90 -6.03 -23.24
CA ILE A 15 22.74 -6.34 -22.36
C ILE A 15 23.08 -6.11 -20.89
N MET A 16 24.27 -6.49 -20.42
CA MET A 16 24.70 -6.25 -19.04
C MET A 16 24.87 -4.75 -18.75
N VAL A 17 25.41 -3.99 -19.70
CA VAL A 17 25.41 -2.52 -19.63
C VAL A 17 23.97 -2.01 -19.65
N PHE A 18 23.09 -2.58 -20.49
CA PHE A 18 21.66 -2.25 -20.57
C PHE A 18 20.90 -2.44 -19.26
N VAL A 19 21.19 -3.51 -18.52
CA VAL A 19 20.62 -3.81 -17.19
C VAL A 19 21.25 -2.97 -16.08
N LEU A 20 22.49 -2.49 -16.26
CA LEU A 20 23.16 -1.58 -15.33
C LEU A 20 22.72 -0.12 -15.51
N ILE A 21 22.42 0.35 -16.73
CA ILE A 21 21.90 1.71 -16.96
C ILE A 21 20.37 1.79 -16.93
N ILE A 22 19.66 0.70 -17.26
CA ILE A 22 18.27 0.49 -16.84
C ILE A 22 18.35 -0.20 -15.48
N GLY A 23 18.91 0.53 -14.51
CA GLY A 23 18.65 0.21 -13.12
C GLY A 23 17.16 -0.01 -12.95
N CYS A 24 16.80 -1.03 -12.19
CA CYS A 24 15.43 -1.27 -11.79
C CYS A 24 14.93 0.01 -11.09
N SER A 25 14.30 0.90 -11.83
CA SER A 25 13.36 1.85 -11.28
C SER A 25 12.21 0.99 -10.79
N SER A 26 12.34 0.54 -9.55
CA SER A 26 11.20 0.28 -8.69
C SER A 26 10.47 1.61 -8.53
N GLU A 27 9.81 2.05 -9.60
CA GLU A 27 8.81 3.09 -9.57
C GLU A 27 7.60 2.47 -8.91
N SER A 28 7.69 2.37 -7.59
CA SER A 28 6.51 2.31 -6.76
C SER A 28 5.86 3.68 -6.90
N GLU A 29 5.04 3.85 -7.94
CA GLU A 29 4.03 4.90 -7.98
C GLU A 29 3.08 4.70 -6.79
N THR A 30 3.49 5.17 -5.62
CA THR A 30 2.60 5.41 -4.48
C THR A 30 2.45 6.91 -4.32
N SER A 31 2.04 7.56 -5.39
CA SER A 31 1.46 8.89 -5.34
C SER A 31 -0.02 8.76 -5.67
N LYS A 32 -0.83 8.39 -4.68
CA LYS A 32 -2.11 9.10 -4.52
C LYS A 32 -2.62 9.24 -3.10
N TYR A 33 -2.32 8.32 -2.18
CA TYR A 33 -2.56 8.51 -0.74
C TYR A 33 -1.50 7.72 0.01
N ASN A 34 -0.72 8.38 0.88
CA ASN A 34 0.12 7.65 1.85
C ASN A 34 -0.86 6.92 2.79
N CYS A 35 -1.08 5.63 2.55
CA CYS A 35 -2.01 4.85 3.34
C CYS A 35 -1.52 4.78 4.80
N ASP A 36 -2.44 4.85 5.76
CA ASP A 36 -2.08 4.70 7.17
C ASP A 36 -2.07 3.23 7.61
N HIS A 37 -0.95 2.57 7.36
CA HIS A 37 -0.74 1.19 7.77
C HIS A 37 -0.44 1.01 9.27
N ILE A 38 -0.20 2.10 10.01
CA ILE A 38 0.10 2.03 11.44
C ILE A 38 -1.20 1.96 12.23
N SER A 39 -2.16 2.82 11.89
CA SER A 39 -3.48 2.84 12.55
C SER A 39 -4.42 1.75 12.03
N TYR A 40 -4.27 1.30 10.78
CA TYR A 40 -5.18 0.32 10.16
C TYR A 40 -4.43 -0.86 9.53
N PRO A 41 -3.80 -1.72 10.34
CA PRO A 41 -3.03 -2.85 9.85
C PRO A 41 -3.95 -3.98 9.36
N GLY A 42 -3.57 -4.64 8.28
CA GLY A 42 -4.24 -5.88 7.83
C GLY A 42 -5.52 -5.68 7.03
N ALA A 43 -5.95 -4.45 6.83
CA ALA A 43 -7.12 -4.14 6.02
C ALA A 43 -6.91 -4.53 4.54
N GLY A 44 -5.68 -4.57 4.02
CA GLY A 44 -5.43 -4.66 2.56
C GLY A 44 -5.99 -3.46 1.77
N ILE A 45 -6.62 -2.55 2.50
CA ILE A 45 -7.34 -1.35 2.10
C ILE A 45 -6.40 -0.18 2.35
N CYS A 46 -6.35 0.73 1.39
CA CYS A 46 -5.62 1.97 1.55
C CYS A 46 -6.55 3.02 2.18
N ILE A 47 -6.42 3.25 3.49
CA ILE A 47 -7.07 4.36 4.18
C ILE A 47 -6.10 5.56 4.15
N PRO A 48 -6.46 6.70 3.56
CA PRO A 48 -5.59 7.88 3.50
C PRO A 48 -5.30 8.42 4.91
N LYS A 49 -4.17 9.11 5.11
CA LYS A 49 -3.94 9.85 6.37
C LYS A 49 -4.91 11.03 6.50
N ALA A 50 -5.47 11.23 7.69
CA ALA A 50 -6.16 12.46 8.05
C ALA A 50 -5.23 13.70 7.99
N PRO A 51 -5.70 14.88 7.55
CA PRO A 51 -6.98 15.18 6.92
C PRO A 51 -6.99 14.95 5.38
N PRO A 52 -8.16 14.69 4.76
CA PRO A 52 -9.53 14.85 5.29
C PRO A 52 -9.94 13.73 6.26
N ILE A 53 -10.90 14.02 7.15
CA ILE A 53 -11.56 13.00 7.96
C ILE A 53 -12.62 12.34 7.09
N ILE A 54 -12.57 11.02 6.99
CA ILE A 54 -13.54 10.16 6.32
C ILE A 54 -14.20 9.26 7.36
N THR A 55 -15.40 8.80 7.06
CA THR A 55 -16.28 8.02 7.93
C THR A 55 -16.45 6.60 7.40
N CYS A 56 -17.12 5.73 8.17
CA CYS A 56 -17.43 4.37 7.73
C CYS A 56 -18.30 4.35 6.46
N ASP A 57 -19.09 5.38 6.20
CA ASP A 57 -19.90 5.52 4.98
C ASP A 57 -19.07 5.84 3.73
N ASP A 58 -17.84 6.34 3.91
CA ASP A 58 -16.94 6.72 2.82
C ASP A 58 -16.09 5.54 2.31
N ILE A 59 -16.16 4.39 2.99
CA ILE A 59 -15.38 3.18 2.67
C ILE A 59 -16.29 1.96 2.57
N GLU A 60 -15.97 1.02 1.68
CA GLU A 60 -16.81 -0.17 1.47
C GLU A 60 -16.53 -1.31 2.46
N PHE A 61 -15.67 -1.08 3.47
CA PHE A 61 -15.11 -2.13 4.31
C PHE A 61 -15.49 -1.94 5.78
N THR A 62 -15.85 -3.05 6.43
CA THR A 62 -16.29 -3.11 7.83
C THR A 62 -15.45 -4.11 8.61
N HIS A 63 -15.52 -4.05 9.94
CA HIS A 63 -14.87 -5.02 10.84
C HIS A 63 -13.36 -5.18 10.61
N PHE A 64 -12.64 -4.09 10.40
CA PHE A 64 -11.18 -4.12 10.23
C PHE A 64 -10.47 -3.76 11.53
N THR A 65 -9.23 -4.23 11.67
CA THR A 65 -8.41 -3.93 12.85
C THR A 65 -8.05 -2.45 12.91
N VAL A 66 -8.28 -1.83 14.07
CA VAL A 66 -7.91 -0.44 14.35
C VAL A 66 -6.92 -0.39 15.52
N PHE A 67 -5.84 0.36 15.33
CA PHE A 67 -4.84 0.64 16.36
C PHE A 67 -4.83 2.14 16.71
N PRO A 68 -4.61 2.48 18.00
CA PRO A 68 -4.42 3.86 18.41
C PRO A 68 -3.07 4.43 17.90
N PRO A 69 -3.01 5.73 17.55
CA PRO A 69 -4.12 6.68 17.51
C PRO A 69 -5.00 6.39 16.29
N ASP A 70 -6.31 6.44 16.45
CA ASP A 70 -7.29 6.27 15.38
C ASP A 70 -7.67 7.66 14.82
N PRO A 71 -7.02 8.14 13.74
CA PRO A 71 -7.13 9.54 13.33
C PRO A 71 -8.47 9.84 12.65
N HIS A 72 -9.16 8.82 12.13
CA HIS A 72 -10.49 8.95 11.54
C HIS A 72 -11.62 8.64 12.52
N GLY A 73 -11.34 7.95 13.64
CA GLY A 73 -12.36 7.62 14.63
C GLY A 73 -13.27 6.49 14.18
N PHE A 74 -12.73 5.49 13.47
CA PHE A 74 -13.49 4.31 13.05
C PHE A 74 -13.80 3.34 14.20
N ASP A 75 -13.06 3.41 15.31
CA ASP A 75 -13.22 2.61 16.53
C ASP A 75 -13.49 3.53 17.74
N PRO A 76 -14.75 4.01 17.90
CA PRO A 76 -15.10 4.94 18.96
C PRO A 76 -15.13 4.31 20.37
N ASP A 77 -15.28 2.98 20.45
CA ASP A 77 -15.36 2.26 21.72
C ASP A 77 -14.00 1.71 22.19
N GLY A 78 -13.02 1.69 21.29
CA GLY A 78 -11.64 1.31 21.55
C GLY A 78 -11.45 -0.19 21.68
N ASN A 79 -12.35 -1.00 21.10
CA ASN A 79 -12.27 -2.45 21.17
C ASN A 79 -11.26 -3.05 20.17
N GLY A 80 -10.72 -2.22 19.27
CA GLY A 80 -9.74 -2.58 18.24
C GLY A 80 -10.35 -3.00 16.91
N VAL A 81 -11.67 -2.84 16.74
CA VAL A 81 -12.42 -3.19 15.52
C VAL A 81 -13.18 -1.95 15.04
N GLY A 82 -12.87 -1.51 13.83
CA GLY A 82 -13.48 -0.33 13.22
C GLY A 82 -14.67 -0.65 12.32
N CYS A 83 -15.61 0.30 12.24
CA CYS A 83 -16.79 0.23 11.39
C CYS A 83 -17.56 -1.08 11.57
N GLU A 84 -17.86 -1.40 12.82
CA GLU A 84 -18.55 -2.58 13.31
C GLU A 84 -20.07 -2.37 13.36
N ASP A 85 -20.69 -1.96 12.26
CA ASP A 85 -22.14 -1.70 12.30
C ASP A 85 -22.96 -3.00 12.29
N GLU A 86 -23.28 -3.50 13.49
CA GLU A 86 -24.64 -3.91 13.87
C GLU A 86 -24.90 -3.54 15.35
N ASP A 87 -25.66 -2.45 15.57
CA ASP A 87 -26.39 -2.11 16.82
C ASP A 87 -25.65 -1.39 17.98
N TYR A 88 -25.23 -0.14 17.77
CA TYR A 88 -24.94 0.81 18.86
C TYR A 88 -26.21 1.44 19.48
N SER A 89 -27.41 0.84 19.35
CA SER A 89 -28.66 1.33 19.94
C SER A 89 -29.17 0.50 21.14
N ALA A 90 -28.37 -0.42 21.68
CA ALA A 90 -28.80 -1.29 22.79
C ALA A 90 -28.07 -1.06 24.14
N ARG A 91 -27.45 0.10 24.37
CA ARG A 91 -27.01 0.51 25.73
C ARG A 91 -27.23 1.99 26.00
#